data_AF-A0A0C2IHD8-F1
#
_entry.id   AF-A0A0C2IHD8-F1
#
_cell.length_a   1.000
_cell.length_b   1.000
_cell.length_c   1.000
_cell.angle_alpha   90.00
_cell.angle_beta   90.00
_cell.angle_gamma   90.00
#
_symmetry.space_group_name_H-M   'P 1'
#
loop_
_entity.id
_entity.type
_entity.pdbx_description
1 polymer ?
#
loop_
_entity_poly.entity_id
_entity_poly.type
_entity_poly.pdbx_seq_one_letter_code
_entity_poly.pdbx_strand_id
1 'polypeptide(L)'
;MLLPDYFRGIRRPWKGVLLVGPPGTGIASTQGEDGVSRPVMVLGATNYPWDIDDALRRRLEKRIYIPLPSTHGRYELLLINLKDIRLAENVDLKIIADRMDGYSGADINNVCREACMMSMRRKVEGLNAEQIKNLATEDLNLPVTETDFLEALSRVNKTVSKGDIKKFEAWIKEFGSK
;
A
#
# COMPACT_ATOMS: atom_id res chain seq x y z
N MET A 1 18.75 -9.21 16.89
CA MET A 1 17.62 -9.21 15.93
C MET A 1 17.92 -8.14 14.89
N LEU A 2 18.35 -8.55 13.70
CA LEU A 2 18.76 -7.66 12.61
C LEU A 2 17.50 -7.01 12.00
N LEU A 3 17.32 -5.71 12.22
CA LEU A 3 16.29 -4.90 11.55
C LEU A 3 16.73 -4.63 10.10
N PRO A 4 15.83 -4.64 9.10
CA PRO A 4 16.18 -4.23 7.74
C PRO A 4 16.52 -2.73 7.67
N ASP A 5 17.63 -2.41 7.02
CA ASP A 5 18.25 -1.07 6.88
C ASP A 5 17.49 -0.08 5.98
N TYR A 6 16.16 -0.03 6.00
CA TYR A 6 15.38 0.72 5.00
C TYR A 6 14.77 2.06 5.44
N PHE A 7 15.11 2.62 6.60
CA PHE A 7 14.70 4.00 6.91
C PHE A 7 15.67 4.75 7.82
N ARG A 8 16.46 5.65 7.23
CA ARG A 8 17.33 6.63 7.92
C ARG A 8 16.71 8.04 7.99
N GLY A 9 15.37 8.14 7.93
CA GLY A 9 14.65 9.40 8.08
C GLY A 9 14.63 9.91 9.52
N ILE A 10 14.27 11.18 9.71
CA ILE A 10 14.19 11.85 11.01
C ILE A 10 13.12 11.17 11.87
N ARG A 11 13.54 10.39 12.87
CA ARG A 11 12.68 9.66 13.83
C ARG A 11 12.15 10.54 14.98
N ARG A 12 12.02 11.85 14.75
CA ARG A 12 11.59 12.85 15.73
C ARG A 12 10.24 13.40 15.30
N PRO A 13 9.33 13.78 16.23
CA PRO A 13 8.04 14.36 15.85
C PRO A 13 8.26 15.60 14.97
N TRP A 14 7.47 15.74 13.90
CA TRP A 14 7.60 16.85 12.96
C TRP A 14 7.36 18.16 13.71
N LYS A 15 8.41 19.00 13.82
CA LYS A 15 8.20 20.42 14.08
C LYS A 15 7.79 21.02 12.73
N GLY A 16 6.50 21.27 12.54
CA GLY A 16 6.02 21.98 11.37
C GLY A 16 6.69 23.35 11.30
N VAL A 17 7.58 23.54 10.34
CA VAL A 17 8.15 24.86 10.06
C VAL A 17 7.25 25.50 9.01
N LEU A 18 6.47 26.49 9.43
CA LEU A 18 5.72 27.35 8.53
C LEU A 18 6.71 28.28 7.83
N LEU A 19 7.11 27.93 6.61
CA LEU A 19 7.95 28.79 5.77
C LEU A 19 7.05 29.81 5.06
N VAL A 20 6.93 31.01 5.65
CA VAL A 20 6.36 32.17 4.95
C VAL A 20 7.51 32.95 4.31
N GLY A 21 7.62 32.87 2.98
CA GLY A 21 8.50 33.71 2.18
C GLY A 21 7.68 34.64 1.29
N PRO A 22 8.10 35.91 1.07
CA PRO A 22 7.43 36.81 0.13
C PRO A 22 7.33 36.20 -1.27
N PRO A 23 6.25 36.46 -2.02
CA PRO A 23 6.10 35.92 -3.36
C PRO A 23 7.21 36.46 -4.28
N GLY A 24 8.06 35.58 -4.81
CA GLY A 24 9.04 35.93 -5.84
C GLY A 24 10.43 35.32 -5.72
N THR A 25 10.79 34.68 -4.60
CA THR A 25 12.09 33.98 -4.48
C THR A 25 11.89 32.48 -4.55
N GLY A 26 12.08 31.94 -5.75
CA GLY A 26 12.35 30.52 -5.92
C GLY A 26 13.60 30.16 -5.13
N ILE A 27 13.55 28.99 -4.49
CA ILE A 27 14.63 28.35 -3.72
C ILE A 27 14.80 28.94 -2.31
N ALA A 28 14.09 28.34 -1.36
CA ALA A 28 14.44 28.40 0.05
C ALA A 28 15.79 27.69 0.26
N SER A 29 16.89 28.44 0.16
CA SER A 29 18.22 28.00 0.57
C SER A 29 18.32 28.06 2.10
N THR A 30 18.04 26.96 2.78
CA THR A 30 18.42 26.81 4.19
C THR A 30 19.93 26.62 4.24
N GLN A 31 20.67 27.62 4.71
CA GLN A 31 22.10 27.51 4.97
C GLN A 31 22.30 26.50 6.12
N GLY A 32 22.84 25.32 5.80
CA GLY A 32 23.43 24.43 6.81
C GLY A 32 24.84 24.90 7.17
N GLU A 33 25.32 24.54 8.35
CA GLU A 33 26.63 24.94 8.92
C GLU A 33 27.85 24.62 8.02
N ASP A 34 27.68 23.83 6.95
CA ASP A 34 28.74 23.45 6.00
C ASP A 34 28.76 24.25 4.68
N GLY A 35 27.94 25.30 4.52
CA GLY A 35 27.94 26.15 3.31
C GLY A 35 27.45 25.47 2.01
N VAL A 36 27.06 24.19 2.08
CA VAL A 36 26.52 23.43 0.94
C VAL A 36 25.00 23.49 0.95
N SER A 37 24.42 24.21 -0.01
CA SER A 37 22.97 24.21 -0.26
C SER A 37 22.52 22.82 -0.68
N ARG A 38 21.76 22.13 0.19
CA ARG A 38 21.18 20.83 -0.14
C ARG A 38 19.84 21.05 -0.85
N PRO A 39 19.62 20.48 -2.04
CA PRO A 39 18.32 20.58 -2.70
C PRO A 39 17.26 19.89 -1.84
N VAL A 40 16.16 20.59 -1.56
CA VAL A 40 15.00 20.05 -0.84
C VAL A 40 13.95 19.65 -1.87
N MET A 41 13.56 18.38 -1.88
CA MET A 41 12.49 17.84 -2.71
C MET A 41 11.24 17.63 -1.84
N VAL A 42 10.10 18.15 -2.29
CA VAL A 42 8.81 17.98 -1.62
C VAL A 42 7.96 16.99 -2.40
N LEU A 43 7.46 15.96 -1.71
CA LEU A 43 6.53 14.96 -2.24
C LEU A 43 5.22 15.04 -1.45
N GLY A 44 4.09 14.99 -2.15
CA GLY A 44 2.76 14.96 -1.57
C GLY A 44 1.90 13.90 -2.25
N ALA A 45 0.93 13.36 -1.51
CA ALA A 45 -0.04 12.39 -2.01
C ALA A 45 -1.45 12.79 -1.56
N THR A 46 -2.44 12.63 -2.42
CA THR A 46 -3.86 12.89 -2.11
C THR A 46 -4.75 11.88 -2.82
N ASN A 47 -5.85 11.50 -2.17
CA ASN A 47 -6.94 10.73 -2.78
C ASN A 47 -8.06 11.64 -3.33
N TYR A 48 -7.96 12.95 -3.11
CA TYR A 48 -8.97 13.94 -3.50
C TYR A 48 -8.30 15.13 -4.20
N PRO A 49 -7.81 14.95 -5.44
CA PRO A 49 -7.07 16.00 -6.15
C PRO A 49 -7.96 17.18 -6.57
N TRP A 50 -9.27 17.00 -6.66
CA TRP A 50 -10.25 18.06 -6.93
C TRP A 50 -10.49 19.00 -5.74
N ASP A 51 -10.15 18.59 -4.52
CA ASP A 51 -10.27 19.43 -3.32
C ASP A 51 -9.04 20.33 -3.11
N ILE A 52 -8.02 20.22 -3.97
CA ILE A 52 -6.83 21.07 -3.91
C ILE A 52 -7.14 22.43 -4.53
N ASP A 53 -6.94 23.49 -3.73
CA ASP A 53 -7.12 24.86 -4.15
C ASP A 53 -6.11 25.28 -5.23
N ASP A 54 -6.50 26.26 -6.03
CA ASP A 54 -5.73 26.76 -7.17
C ASP A 54 -4.32 27.24 -6.79
N ALA A 55 -4.14 27.82 -5.60
CA ALA A 55 -2.85 28.35 -5.18
C ALA A 55 -1.85 27.22 -4.87
N LEU A 56 -2.29 26.16 -4.16
CA LEU A 56 -1.45 25.00 -3.90
C LEU A 56 -1.23 24.20 -5.19
N ARG A 57 -2.27 24.03 -6.02
CA ARG A 57 -2.18 23.32 -7.29
C ARG A 57 -1.09 23.91 -8.18
N ARG A 58 -0.98 25.23 -8.26
CA ARG A 58 0.06 25.94 -9.04
C ARG A 58 1.49 25.70 -8.53
N ARG A 59 1.67 25.43 -7.24
CA ARG A 59 2.98 25.11 -6.64
C ARG A 59 3.37 23.64 -6.80
N LEU A 60 2.39 22.77 -7.04
CA LEU A 60 2.57 21.34 -7.33
C LEU A 60 2.59 21.13 -8.84
N GLU A 61 3.71 21.52 -9.47
CA GLU A 61 3.88 21.51 -10.92
C GLU A 61 3.85 20.10 -11.52
N LYS A 62 4.51 19.13 -10.87
CA LYS A 62 4.56 17.73 -11.31
C LYS A 62 3.49 16.91 -10.60
N ARG A 63 2.59 16.32 -11.39
CA ARG A 63 1.44 15.53 -10.92
C ARG A 63 1.49 14.17 -11.60
N ILE A 64 1.70 13.13 -10.80
CA ILE A 64 1.82 11.75 -11.29
C ILE A 64 0.58 11.00 -10.82
N TYR A 65 -0.21 10.49 -11.77
CA TYR A 65 -1.29 9.57 -11.47
C TYR A 65 -0.72 8.17 -11.23
N ILE A 66 -1.11 7.57 -10.11
CA ILE A 66 -0.75 6.18 -9.78
C ILE A 66 -2.02 5.34 -10.01
N PRO A 67 -2.09 4.57 -11.12
CA PRO A 67 -3.25 3.73 -11.40
C PRO A 67 -3.27 2.49 -10.49
N LEU A 68 -4.41 1.79 -10.51
CA LEU A 68 -4.51 0.45 -9.92
C LEU A 68 -3.56 -0.53 -10.63
N PRO A 69 -3.08 -1.57 -9.92
CA PRO A 69 -2.16 -2.55 -10.49
C PRO A 69 -2.80 -3.34 -11.63
N SER A 70 -2.02 -3.54 -12.70
CA SER A 70 -2.36 -4.45 -13.78
C SER A 70 -2.41 -5.91 -13.30
N THR A 71 -2.95 -6.82 -14.09
CA THR A 71 -2.97 -8.26 -13.76
C THR A 71 -1.58 -8.78 -13.36
N HIS A 72 -0.55 -8.45 -14.15
CA HIS A 72 0.82 -8.82 -13.81
C HIS A 72 1.30 -8.14 -12.51
N GLY A 73 0.99 -6.86 -12.32
CA GLY A 73 1.30 -6.16 -11.07
C GLY A 73 0.62 -6.78 -9.84
N ARG A 74 -0.61 -7.28 -9.98
CA ARG A 74 -1.32 -7.99 -8.91
C ARG A 74 -0.66 -9.32 -8.58
N TYR A 75 -0.22 -10.05 -9.60
CA TYR A 75 0.55 -11.29 -9.41
C TYR A 75 1.86 -11.04 -8.65
N GLU A 76 2.63 -10.01 -9.03
CA GLU A 76 3.86 -9.63 -8.31
C GLU A 76 3.56 -9.19 -6.88
N LEU A 77 2.47 -8.45 -6.65
CA LEU A 77 2.04 -8.09 -5.31
C LEU A 77 1.68 -9.34 -4.48
N LEU A 78 0.98 -10.31 -5.05
CA LEU A 78 0.70 -11.58 -4.35
C LEU A 78 2.00 -12.30 -4.00
N LEU A 79 2.97 -12.39 -4.91
CA LEU A 79 4.27 -13.00 -4.64
C LEU A 79 5.02 -12.31 -3.49
N ILE A 80 5.02 -10.98 -3.46
CA ILE A 80 5.67 -10.20 -2.40
C ILE A 80 4.97 -10.44 -1.05
N ASN A 81 3.64 -10.42 -1.03
CA ASN A 81 2.88 -10.60 0.21
C ASN A 81 2.95 -12.04 0.75
N LEU A 82 3.13 -13.03 -0.13
CA LEU A 82 3.13 -14.45 0.22
C LEU A 82 4.53 -15.06 0.36
N LYS A 83 5.59 -14.24 0.25
CA LYS A 83 6.99 -14.71 0.25
C LYS A 83 7.37 -15.56 1.47
N ASP A 84 6.86 -15.21 2.64
CA ASP A 84 7.17 -15.88 3.91
C ASP A 84 6.04 -16.85 4.37
N ILE A 85 5.06 -17.12 3.50
CA ILE A 85 3.89 -17.93 3.81
C ILE A 85 3.99 -19.28 3.10
N ARG A 86 3.64 -20.36 3.81
CA ARG A 86 3.52 -21.68 3.19
C ARG A 86 2.24 -21.75 2.36
N LEU A 87 2.38 -22.00 1.07
CA LEU A 87 1.28 -22.21 0.14
C LEU A 87 1.12 -23.71 -0.14
N ALA A 88 -0.11 -24.17 -0.31
CA ALA A 88 -0.38 -25.52 -0.77
C ALA A 88 -0.03 -25.67 -2.26
N GLU A 89 0.37 -26.87 -2.69
CA GLU A 89 0.80 -27.15 -4.07
C GLU A 89 -0.29 -26.88 -5.13
N ASN A 90 -1.55 -26.86 -4.71
CA ASN A 90 -2.70 -26.61 -5.58
C ASN A 90 -3.03 -25.12 -5.77
N VAL A 91 -2.26 -24.19 -5.21
CA VAL A 91 -2.54 -22.75 -5.31
C VAL A 91 -1.92 -22.15 -6.57
N ASP A 92 -2.75 -21.78 -7.55
CA ASP A 92 -2.31 -20.98 -8.69
C ASP A 92 -2.57 -19.48 -8.45
N LEU A 93 -1.49 -18.76 -8.14
CA LEU A 93 -1.52 -17.31 -7.91
C LEU A 93 -1.91 -16.51 -9.17
N LYS A 94 -1.74 -17.05 -10.38
CA LYS A 94 -2.15 -16.36 -11.61
C LYS A 94 -3.68 -16.27 -11.71
N ILE A 95 -4.35 -17.38 -11.43
CA ILE A 95 -5.83 -17.46 -11.41
C ILE A 95 -6.38 -16.51 -10.35
N ILE A 96 -5.74 -16.44 -9.17
CA ILE A 96 -6.13 -15.53 -8.10
C ILE A 96 -5.94 -14.07 -8.56
N ALA A 97 -4.80 -13.73 -9.15
CA ALA A 97 -4.52 -12.37 -9.65
C ALA A 97 -5.54 -11.89 -10.71
N ASP A 98 -6.02 -12.81 -11.56
CA ASP A 98 -7.06 -12.53 -12.56
C ASP A 98 -8.40 -12.18 -11.91
N ARG A 99 -8.77 -12.86 -10.82
CA ARG A 99 -10.02 -12.60 -10.08
C ARG A 99 -9.98 -11.30 -9.27
N MET A 100 -8.78 -10.76 -9.02
CA MET A 100 -8.57 -9.53 -8.24
C MET A 100 -8.62 -8.25 -9.07
N ASP A 101 -9.34 -8.24 -10.20
CA ASP A 101 -9.45 -7.05 -11.03
C ASP A 101 -10.08 -5.86 -10.28
N GLY A 102 -9.43 -4.71 -10.33
CA GLY A 102 -9.85 -3.49 -9.61
C GLY A 102 -9.52 -3.46 -8.12
N TYR A 103 -8.75 -4.42 -7.59
CA TYR A 103 -8.22 -4.35 -6.22
C TYR A 103 -7.04 -3.38 -6.15
N SER A 104 -6.96 -2.61 -5.05
CA SER A 104 -5.77 -1.82 -4.72
C SER A 104 -4.69 -2.70 -4.08
N GLY A 105 -3.46 -2.19 -3.98
CA GLY A 105 -2.38 -2.90 -3.29
C GLY A 105 -2.70 -3.20 -1.82
N ALA A 106 -3.44 -2.31 -1.15
CA ALA A 106 -3.92 -2.52 0.21
C ALA A 106 -4.98 -3.63 0.27
N ASP A 107 -5.92 -3.67 -0.68
CA ASP A 107 -6.94 -4.72 -0.74
C ASP A 107 -6.30 -6.10 -0.97
N ILE A 108 -5.26 -6.18 -1.83
CA ILE A 108 -4.53 -7.43 -2.08
C ILE A 108 -3.82 -7.93 -0.82
N ASN A 109 -3.17 -7.03 -0.08
CA ASN A 109 -2.54 -7.37 1.21
C ASN A 109 -3.59 -7.90 2.21
N ASN A 110 -4.75 -7.24 2.29
CA ASN A 110 -5.85 -7.67 3.16
C ASN A 110 -6.38 -9.05 2.78
N VAL A 111 -6.51 -9.35 1.48
CA VAL A 111 -6.90 -10.70 1.02
C VAL A 111 -5.88 -11.75 1.44
N CYS A 112 -4.58 -11.48 1.25
CA CYS A 112 -3.53 -12.41 1.68
C CYS A 112 -3.58 -12.66 3.19
N ARG A 113 -3.78 -11.60 3.98
CA ARG A 113 -3.90 -11.68 5.43
C ARG A 113 -5.13 -12.47 5.87
N GLU A 114 -6.29 -12.24 5.26
CA GLU A 114 -7.52 -12.96 5.59
C GLU A 114 -7.40 -14.44 5.20
N ALA A 115 -6.77 -14.77 4.07
CA ALA A 115 -6.50 -16.14 3.66
C ALA A 115 -5.60 -16.88 4.67
N CYS A 116 -4.56 -16.22 5.19
CA CYS A 116 -3.73 -16.77 6.27
C CYS A 116 -4.51 -16.97 7.58
N MET A 117 -5.42 -16.06 7.89
CA MET A 117 -6.29 -16.21 9.06
C MET A 117 -7.28 -17.36 8.89
N MET A 118 -7.75 -17.65 7.67
CA MET A 118 -8.64 -18.79 7.41
C MET A 118 -7.94 -20.11 7.67
N SER A 119 -6.70 -20.29 7.20
CA SER A 119 -5.94 -21.51 7.47
C SER A 119 -5.73 -21.72 8.98
N MET A 120 -5.44 -20.64 9.71
CA MET A 120 -5.32 -20.68 11.17
C MET A 120 -6.66 -21.02 11.86
N ARG A 121 -7.78 -20.43 11.41
CA ARG A 121 -9.11 -20.73 11.96
C ARG A 121 -9.47 -22.20 11.81
N ARG A 122 -9.21 -22.80 10.64
CA ARG A 122 -9.43 -24.24 10.40
C ARG A 122 -8.62 -25.14 11.35
N LYS A 123 -7.42 -24.72 11.75
CA LYS A 123 -6.58 -25.47 12.71
C LYS A 123 -7.11 -25.41 14.14
N VAL A 124 -7.66 -24.26 14.51
CA VAL A 124 -8.16 -23.97 15.85
C VAL A 124 -9.60 -24.47 16.03
N GLU A 125 -10.33 -24.66 14.95
CA GLU A 125 -11.67 -25.21 14.94
C GLU A 125 -11.70 -26.61 15.58
N GLY A 126 -12.45 -26.75 16.67
CA GLY A 126 -12.56 -27.99 17.45
C GLY A 126 -11.55 -28.15 18.60
N LEU A 127 -10.67 -27.17 18.84
CA LEU A 127 -9.75 -27.16 19.99
C LEU A 127 -10.30 -26.32 21.15
N ASN A 128 -10.07 -26.78 22.39
CA ASN A 128 -10.37 -26.03 23.60
C ASN A 128 -9.33 -24.93 23.87
N ALA A 129 -9.72 -23.89 24.61
CA ALA A 129 -8.86 -22.73 24.92
C ALA A 129 -7.49 -23.11 25.55
N GLU A 130 -7.43 -24.17 26.35
CA GLU A 130 -6.17 -24.67 26.93
C GLU A 130 -5.29 -25.37 25.89
N GLN A 131 -5.88 -26.11 24.96
CA GLN A 131 -5.15 -26.75 23.86
C GLN A 131 -4.57 -25.71 22.91
N ILE A 132 -5.31 -24.62 22.66
CA ILE A 132 -4.86 -23.51 21.82
C ILE A 132 -3.63 -22.81 22.44
N LYS A 133 -3.62 -22.61 23.76
CA LYS A 133 -2.46 -22.01 24.47
C LYS A 133 -1.22 -22.89 24.45
N ASN A 134 -1.39 -24.20 24.36
CA ASN A 134 -0.30 -25.17 24.36
C ASN A 134 0.23 -25.50 22.95
N LEU A 135 -0.38 -24.98 21.88
CA LEU A 135 0.13 -25.16 20.51
C LEU A 135 1.43 -24.38 20.33
N ALA A 136 2.44 -25.04 19.76
CA ALA A 136 3.64 -24.36 19.32
C ALA A 136 3.30 -23.45 18.12
N THR A 137 3.98 -22.32 18.00
CA THR A 137 3.80 -21.39 16.88
C THR A 137 4.10 -22.04 15.52
N GLU A 138 4.93 -23.08 15.51
CA GLU A 138 5.26 -23.86 14.31
C GLU A 138 4.11 -24.77 13.85
N ASP A 139 3.31 -25.30 14.78
CA ASP A 139 2.15 -26.17 14.48
C ASP A 139 0.95 -25.41 13.90
N LEU A 140 0.97 -24.08 14.03
CA LEU A 140 -0.04 -23.17 13.48
C LEU A 140 0.24 -22.80 12.02
N ASN A 141 1.43 -23.14 11.49
CA ASN A 141 1.86 -22.77 10.14
C ASN A 141 1.35 -23.76 9.08
N LEU A 142 0.02 -23.91 8.99
CA LEU A 142 -0.63 -24.69 7.95
C LEU A 142 -0.45 -24.01 6.57
N PRO A 143 -0.30 -24.80 5.49
CA PRO A 143 -0.28 -24.25 4.16
C PRO A 143 -1.64 -23.62 3.82
N VAL A 144 -1.60 -22.40 3.29
CA VAL A 144 -2.80 -21.70 2.80
C VAL A 144 -3.27 -22.39 1.50
N THR A 145 -4.54 -22.75 1.43
CA THR A 145 -5.13 -23.45 0.29
C THR A 145 -5.91 -22.49 -0.62
N GLU A 146 -6.22 -22.93 -1.85
CA GLU A 146 -7.00 -22.12 -2.79
C GLU A 146 -8.38 -21.75 -2.22
N THR A 147 -9.00 -22.65 -1.46
CA THR A 147 -10.28 -22.41 -0.78
C THR A 147 -10.23 -21.23 0.19
N ASP A 148 -9.13 -21.06 0.91
CA ASP A 148 -8.94 -19.95 1.85
C ASP A 148 -8.89 -18.62 1.09
N PHE A 149 -8.25 -18.59 -0.08
CA PHE A 149 -8.24 -17.42 -0.96
C PHE A 149 -9.62 -17.10 -1.53
N LEU A 150 -10.38 -18.11 -1.95
CA LEU A 150 -11.74 -17.90 -2.46
C LEU A 150 -12.66 -17.34 -1.37
N GLU A 151 -12.55 -17.84 -0.14
CA GLU A 151 -13.30 -17.29 0.98
C GLU A 151 -12.83 -15.87 1.32
N ALA A 152 -11.52 -15.61 1.34
CA ALA A 152 -10.98 -14.27 1.57
C ALA A 152 -11.45 -13.25 0.52
N LEU A 153 -11.49 -13.64 -0.76
CA LEU A 153 -12.03 -12.81 -1.85
C LEU A 153 -13.52 -12.51 -1.69
N SER A 154 -14.29 -13.40 -1.05
CA SER A 154 -15.72 -13.15 -0.76
C SER A 154 -15.94 -12.13 0.37
N ARG A 155 -14.96 -12.01 1.28
CA ARG A 155 -15.05 -11.14 2.47
C ARG A 155 -14.45 -9.75 2.24
N VAL A 156 -13.39 -9.66 1.45
CA VAL A 156 -12.70 -8.41 1.19
C VAL A 156 -13.34 -7.72 -0.01
N ASN A 157 -13.90 -6.53 0.23
CA ASN A 157 -14.46 -5.70 -0.83
C ASN A 157 -13.38 -4.81 -1.46
N LYS A 158 -13.60 -4.44 -2.72
CA LYS A 158 -12.74 -3.48 -3.44
C LYS A 158 -12.95 -2.10 -2.86
N THR A 159 -11.87 -1.40 -2.52
CA THR A 159 -11.96 -0.05 -1.95
C THR A 159 -12.20 1.01 -3.03
N VAL A 160 -11.78 0.75 -4.27
CA VAL A 160 -11.87 1.74 -5.37
C VAL A 160 -12.97 1.34 -6.36
N SER A 161 -13.90 2.28 -6.62
CA SER A 161 -14.97 2.06 -7.60
C SER A 161 -14.54 2.44 -9.02
N LYS A 162 -15.21 1.86 -10.03
CA LYS A 162 -15.02 2.26 -11.43
C LYS A 162 -15.39 3.73 -11.69
N GLY A 163 -16.29 4.30 -10.88
CA GLY A 163 -16.67 5.70 -10.96
C GLY A 163 -15.53 6.63 -10.53
N ASP A 164 -14.80 6.25 -9.48
CA ASP A 164 -13.68 7.03 -8.98
C ASP A 164 -12.53 7.04 -9.99
N ILE A 165 -12.22 5.90 -10.61
CA ILE A 165 -11.20 5.81 -11.66
C ILE A 165 -11.50 6.80 -12.79
N LYS A 166 -12.75 6.85 -13.28
CA LYS A 166 -13.15 7.80 -14.32
C LYS A 166 -13.00 9.26 -13.89
N LYS A 167 -13.30 9.58 -12.62
CA LYS A 167 -13.09 10.94 -12.09
C LYS A 167 -11.60 11.30 -12.10
N PHE A 168 -10.73 10.38 -11.69
CA PHE A 168 -9.28 10.58 -11.74
C PHE A 168 -8.77 10.75 -13.17
N GLU A 169 -9.20 9.90 -14.11
CA GLU A 169 -8.82 10.01 -15.52
C GLU A 169 -9.25 11.35 -16.13
N ALA A 170 -10.47 11.81 -15.84
CA ALA A 170 -10.95 13.11 -16.30
C ALA A 170 -10.12 14.27 -15.71
N TRP A 171 -9.83 14.23 -14.41
CA TRP A 171 -9.04 15.25 -13.73
C TRP A 171 -7.60 15.31 -14.26
N ILE A 172 -6.97 14.15 -14.50
CA ILE A 172 -5.62 14.07 -15.06
C ILE A 172 -5.58 14.50 -16.52
N LYS A 173 -6.63 14.25 -17.29
CA LYS A 173 -6.71 14.75 -18.67
C LYS A 173 -6.72 16.28 -18.73
N GLU A 174 -7.33 16.92 -17.74
CA GLU A 174 -7.44 18.39 -17.65
C GLU A 174 -6.22 19.05 -16.99
N PHE A 175 -5.75 18.50 -15.87
CA PHE A 175 -4.71 19.09 -15.02
C PHE A 175 -3.41 18.29 -14.97
N GLY A 176 -3.29 17.20 -15.73
CA GLY A 176 -2.08 16.40 -15.82
C GLY A 176 -0.91 17.24 -16.35
N SER A 177 0.24 17.11 -15.69
CA SER A 177 1.48 17.67 -16.21
C SER A 177 1.87 16.93 -17.49
N LYS A 178 1.96 17.66 -18.61
CA LYS A 178 2.58 17.18 -19.85
C LYS A 178 4.09 17.00 -19.69
#